data_AF-A0A1I7ZNA6-F1
#
_entry.id   AF-A0A1I7ZNA6-F1
#
_cell.length_a   1.000
_cell.length_b   1.000
_cell.length_c   1.000
_cell.angle_alpha   90.00
_cell.angle_beta   90.00
_cell.angle_gamma   90.00
#
_symmetry.space_group_name_H-M   'P 1'
#
loop_
_entity.id
_entity.type
_entity.pdbx_description
1 polymer ?
#
loop_
_entity_poly.entity_id
_entity_poly.type
_entity_poly.pdbx_seq_one_letter_code
_entity_poly.pdbx_strand_id
1 'polypeptide(L)' 'MGQELIREADEFEGIAEPHVRDLIYPSSRRGKPEMKRWERAARFINEEDSRVRTYVRLLNGVECNVWVWVAKSRGS' A
#
# COMPACT_ATOMS: atom_id res chain seq x y z
N MET A 1 27.13 -5.68 12.60
CA MET A 1 25.76 -5.84 13.13
C MET A 1 24.91 -4.78 12.48
N GLY A 2 24.07 -5.13 11.50
CA GLY A 2 23.28 -4.12 10.75
C GLY A 2 22.51 -4.66 9.55
N GLN A 3 22.23 -5.97 9.50
CA GLN A 3 21.59 -6.65 8.37
C GLN A 3 20.37 -7.49 8.84
N GLU A 4 19.90 -7.31 10.06
CA GLU A 4 18.88 -8.19 10.67
C GLU A 4 17.46 -7.59 10.67
N LEU A 5 17.31 -6.30 10.36
CA LEU A 5 16.00 -5.61 10.36
C LEU A 5 15.22 -5.72 9.05
N ILE A 6 15.76 -6.39 8.02
CA ILE A 6 15.08 -6.52 6.71
C ILE A 6 14.24 -7.81 6.64
N ARG A 7 14.37 -8.73 7.60
CA ARG A 7 13.75 -10.07 7.53
C ARG A 7 12.28 -10.15 7.97
N GLU A 8 11.71 -9.08 8.53
CA GLU A 8 10.28 -9.03 8.94
C GLU A 8 9.36 -8.36 7.90
N ALA A 9 9.88 -8.00 6.72
CA ALA A 9 9.07 -7.50 5.61
C ALA A 9 8.41 -8.61 4.79
N ASP A 10 8.86 -9.87 4.96
CA ASP A 10 8.45 -11.01 4.13
C ASP A 10 7.15 -11.69 4.61
N GLU A 11 6.67 -11.39 5.82
CA GLU A 11 5.54 -12.14 6.40
C GLU A 11 4.16 -11.65 5.94
N PHE A 12 4.09 -10.53 5.19
CA PHE A 12 2.84 -10.07 4.58
C PHE A 12 3.10 -9.63 3.14
N GLU A 13 2.63 -10.44 2.18
CA GLU A 13 2.58 -10.10 0.76
C GLU A 13 1.65 -8.89 0.54
N GLY A 14 2.22 -7.69 0.62
CA GLY A 14 1.51 -6.41 0.54
C GLY A 14 2.12 -5.49 -0.50
N ILE A 15 1.33 -4.53 -0.97
CA ILE A 15 1.73 -3.55 -1.98
C ILE A 15 1.65 -2.13 -1.41
N ALA A 16 2.68 -1.33 -1.66
CA ALA A 16 2.69 0.05 -1.18
C ALA A 16 1.64 0.89 -1.92
N GLU A 17 0.81 1.63 -1.19
CA GLU A 17 -0.17 2.59 -1.74
C GLU A 17 0.46 3.52 -2.79
N PRO A 18 1.63 4.18 -2.54
CA PRO A 18 2.24 5.04 -3.56
C PRO A 18 2.70 4.27 -4.80
N HIS A 19 3.06 2.98 -4.67
CA HIS A 19 3.41 2.15 -5.82
C HIS A 19 2.18 1.88 -6.69
N VAL A 20 1.04 1.53 -6.09
CA VAL A 20 -0.23 1.35 -6.83
C VAL A 20 -0.66 2.64 -7.53
N ARG A 21 -0.55 3.79 -6.85
CA ARG A 21 -0.82 5.11 -7.46
C ARG A 21 -0.01 5.30 -8.73
N ASP A 22 1.28 4.99 -8.65
CA ASP A 22 2.23 5.25 -9.74
C ASP A 22 1.99 4.33 -10.95
N LEU A 23 1.42 3.13 -10.73
CA LEU A 23 0.96 2.24 -11.80
C LEU A 23 -0.29 2.77 -12.52
N ILE A 24 -1.21 3.41 -11.81
CA ILE A 24 -2.47 3.93 -12.39
C ILE A 24 -2.28 5.33 -12.99
N TYR A 25 -1.56 6.19 -12.28
CA TYR A 25 -1.26 7.57 -12.65
C TYR A 25 0.27 7.78 -12.67
N PRO A 26 0.93 7.32 -13.75
CA PRO A 26 2.35 7.58 -13.93
C PRO A 26 2.63 9.07 -13.89
N SER A 27 3.86 9.46 -13.52
CA SER A 27 4.27 10.84 -13.29
C SER A 27 3.91 11.78 -14.45
N SER A 28 3.97 11.31 -15.70
CA SER A 28 3.59 12.06 -16.90
C SER A 28 2.09 12.39 -17.01
N ARG A 29 1.23 11.75 -16.22
CA ARG A 29 -0.24 11.92 -16.22
C ARG A 29 -0.80 12.32 -14.85
N ARG A 30 0.06 12.68 -13.89
CA ARG A 30 -0.35 13.02 -12.53
C ARG A 30 -0.79 14.48 -12.43
N GLY A 31 -1.95 14.78 -13.02
CA GLY A 31 -2.60 16.07 -12.87
C GLY A 31 -3.39 16.19 -11.57
N LYS A 32 -3.84 17.41 -11.27
CA LYS A 32 -4.74 17.69 -10.14
C LYS A 32 -6.02 16.82 -10.13
N PRO A 33 -6.73 16.60 -11.27
CA PRO A 33 -7.96 15.82 -11.23
C PRO A 33 -7.69 14.32 -10.99
N GLU A 34 -6.61 13.77 -11.51
CA GLU A 34 -6.18 12.38 -11.28
C GLU A 34 -5.84 12.15 -9.81
N MET A 35 -5.09 13.07 -9.21
CA MET A 35 -4.75 13.00 -7.78
C MET A 35 -5.98 13.06 -6.89
N LYS A 36 -6.94 13.93 -7.20
CA LYS A 36 -8.21 13.99 -6.44
C LYS A 36 -9.01 12.70 -6.54
N ARG A 37 -9.02 12.03 -7.70
CA ARG A 37 -9.65 10.71 -7.85
C ARG A 37 -8.90 9.64 -7.08
N TRP A 38 -7.57 9.66 -7.13
CA TRP A 38 -6.71 8.75 -6.36
C TRP A 38 -6.95 8.88 -4.87
N GLU A 39 -6.91 10.09 -4.31
CA GLU A 39 -7.14 10.34 -2.88
C GLU A 39 -8.49 9.79 -2.41
N ARG A 40 -9.54 10.00 -3.22
CA ARG A 40 -10.88 9.47 -2.91
C ARG A 40 -10.90 7.94 -2.95
N ALA A 41 -10.22 7.31 -3.91
CA ALA A 41 -10.14 5.87 -4.04
C ALA A 41 -9.32 5.24 -2.90
N ALA A 42 -8.14 5.79 -2.59
CA ALA A 42 -7.29 5.33 -1.50
C ALA A 42 -8.00 5.45 -0.15
N ARG A 43 -8.70 6.57 0.10
CA ARG A 43 -9.52 6.73 1.30
C ARG A 43 -10.61 5.66 1.39
N PHE A 44 -11.34 5.42 0.32
CA PHE A 44 -12.37 4.36 0.29
C PHE A 44 -11.79 2.98 0.60
N ILE A 45 -10.63 2.64 0.03
CA ILE A 45 -9.96 1.36 0.31
C ILE A 45 -9.54 1.26 1.78
N ASN A 46 -8.97 2.34 2.33
CA ASN A 46 -8.48 2.36 3.71
C ASN A 46 -9.62 2.34 4.76
N GLU A 47 -10.76 2.96 4.46
CA GLU A 47 -11.86 3.11 5.42
C GLU A 47 -12.97 2.06 5.27
N GLU A 48 -13.27 1.66 4.03
CA GLU A 48 -14.49 0.90 3.71
C GLU A 48 -14.23 -0.51 3.15
N ASP A 49 -13.04 -0.78 2.57
CA ASP A 49 -12.77 -2.08 1.93
C ASP A 49 -12.22 -3.12 2.91
N SER A 50 -13.10 -3.94 3.46
CA SER A 50 -12.76 -5.02 4.41
C SER A 50 -11.82 -6.11 3.86
N ARG A 51 -11.57 -6.13 2.55
CA ARG A 51 -10.66 -7.09 1.91
C ARG A 51 -9.21 -6.62 1.94
N VAL A 52 -8.96 -5.39 2.38
CA VAL A 52 -7.62 -4.81 2.49
C VAL A 52 -7.40 -4.35 3.92
N ARG A 53 -6.23 -4.69 4.48
CA ARG A 53 -5.73 -4.09 5.71
C ARG A 53 -4.60 -3.13 5.35
N THR A 54 -4.61 -1.98 5.99
CA THR A 54 -3.60 -0.94 5.80
C THR A 54 -2.66 -0.92 6.98
N TYR A 55 -1.36 -0.98 6.69
CA TYR A 55 -0.30 -0.85 7.66
C TYR A 55 0.58 0.34 7.31
N VAL A 56 1.03 1.10 8.30
CA VAL A 56 2.09 2.08 8.11
C VAL A 56 3.42 1.34 8.22
N ARG A 57 4.23 1.37 7.16
CA ARG A 57 5.60 0.83 7.16
C ARG A 57 6.60 1.84 6.67
N LEU A 58 7.82 1.72 7.20
CA LEU A 58 9.00 2.44 6.73
C LEU A 58 9.58 1.73 5.49
N LEU A 59 9.46 2.35 4.32
CA LEU A 59 10.12 1.93 3.09
C LEU A 59 11.21 2.95 2.74
N ASN A 60 12.46 2.51 2.67
CA ASN A 60 13.62 3.36 2.36
C ASN A 60 13.71 4.64 3.22
N GLY A 61 13.32 4.57 4.51
CA GLY A 61 13.33 5.72 5.41
C GLY A 61 12.09 6.62 5.33
N VAL A 62 11.10 6.28 4.51
CA VAL A 62 9.84 7.02 4.36
C VAL A 62 8.68 6.17 4.87
N GLU A 63 7.88 6.73 5.77
CA GLU A 63 6.64 6.10 6.21
C GLU A 63 5.60 6.13 5.09
N CYS A 64 4.99 4.99 4.81
CA CYS A 64 3.95 4.88 3.81
C CYS A 64 2.94 3.80 4.16
N ASN A 65 1.75 3.93 3.57
CA ASN A 65 0.71 2.93 3.67
C ASN A 65 1.04 1.73 2.78
N VAL A 66 0.91 0.54 3.34
CA VAL A 66 1.02 -0.74 2.64
C VAL A 66 -0.32 -1.45 2.76
N TRP A 67 -0.87 -1.84 1.61
CA TRP A 67 -2.10 -2.59 1.49
C TRP A 67 -1.80 -4.09 1.45
N VAL A 68 -2.40 -4.81 2.39
CA VAL A 68 -2.29 -6.26 2.51
C VAL A 68 -3.67 -6.85 2.27
N TRP A 69 -3.77 -7.82 1.36
CA TRP A 69 -5.03 -8.51 1.12
C TRP A 69 -5.40 -9.37 2.33
N VAL A 70 -6.62 -9.18 2.83
CA VAL A 70 -7.22 -9.94 3.95
C VAL A 70 -7.82 -11.24 3.42
N ALA A 71 -7.38 -11.76 2.27
CA ALA A 71 -7.83 -13.04 1.77
C ALA A 71 -7.78 -14.03 2.94
N LYS A 72 -8.93 -14.65 3.27
CA LYS A 72 -8.99 -15.72 4.27
C LYS A 72 -7.78 -16.59 3.97
N SER A 73 -6.81 -16.66 4.89
CA SER A 73 -5.86 -17.76 4.83
C SER A 73 -6.73 -18.98 4.63
N ARG A 74 -6.52 -19.68 3.51
CA ARG A 74 -7.28 -20.89 3.22
C ARG A 74 -7.19 -21.74 4.48
N GLY A 75 -8.36 -22.00 5.07
CA GLY A 75 -8.45 -22.85 6.24
C GLY A 75 -7.88 -24.23 5.95
N SER A 76 -7.46 -24.86 7.05
CA SER A 76 -7.05 -26.25 7.23
C SER A 76 -5.70 -26.68 6.66
#